data_AF-A0A2N2NQQ0-F1
#
_entry.id   AF-A0A2N2NQQ0-F1
#
_cell.length_a   1.000
_cell.length_b   1.000
_cell.length_c   1.000
_cell.angle_alpha   90.00
_cell.angle_beta   90.00
_cell.angle_gamma   90.00
#
_symmetry.space_group_name_H-M   'P 1'
#
loop_
_entity.id
_entity.type
_entity.pdbx_description
1 polymer ?
#
loop_
_entity_poly.entity_id
_entity_poly.type
_entity_poly.pdbx_seq_one_letter_code
_entity_poly.pdbx_strand_id
1 'polypeptide(L)'
;MKNNHGRVKLIFTILTALLVLSATQITVLAASNSHIPFLMRSNQELSTPTPTVNSEEEDICGLTSEDCGDSSGSESTKSELNFGANPFANVAIILFWMEDCAHCEEVLNTVLPEIEFQYDDRVFIFPIELADIETVDIFYQMAERLGVPKNNIGVPLVIIGSQVLTCNQIKTDLSVWIDTYLKENTSSILAIPEFADQLPESIQSRQINPKNFPKENQPVSQTPGIRTLTLLLAIGIPVLGVLLILVYFLFLRSARIKQ
;
A
#
# COMPACT_ATOMS: atom_id res chain seq x y z
N MET A 1 10.99 -47.57 -46.32
CA MET A 1 11.00 -47.04 -44.93
C MET A 1 12.22 -46.13 -44.62
N LYS A 2 12.69 -45.27 -45.54
CA LYS A 2 13.90 -44.43 -45.36
C LYS A 2 13.61 -42.97 -44.98
N ASN A 3 12.35 -42.50 -45.11
CA ASN A 3 11.99 -41.09 -44.88
C ASN A 3 11.60 -40.72 -43.44
N ASN A 4 11.37 -41.68 -42.55
CA ASN A 4 10.92 -41.37 -41.18
C ASN A 4 12.10 -40.99 -40.26
N HIS A 5 13.32 -41.38 -40.59
CA HIS A 5 14.47 -41.11 -39.73
C HIS A 5 14.91 -39.64 -39.78
N GLY A 6 14.77 -38.97 -40.93
CA GLY A 6 15.08 -37.55 -41.08
C GLY A 6 14.13 -36.64 -40.30
N ARG A 7 12.83 -36.94 -40.33
CA ARG A 7 11.81 -36.14 -39.61
C ARG A 7 11.97 -36.24 -38.09
N VAL A 8 12.35 -37.41 -37.58
CA VAL A 8 12.59 -37.61 -36.14
C VAL A 8 13.84 -36.86 -35.67
N LYS A 9 14.93 -36.86 -36.45
CA LYS A 9 16.11 -36.05 -36.13
C LYS A 9 15.78 -34.56 -36.07
N LEU A 10 15.01 -34.07 -37.06
CA LEU A 10 14.62 -32.66 -37.13
C LEU A 10 13.81 -32.23 -35.90
N ILE A 11 12.80 -33.03 -35.51
CA ILE A 11 11.96 -32.74 -34.32
C ILE A 11 12.81 -32.71 -33.05
N PHE A 12 13.74 -33.66 -32.88
CA PHE A 12 14.59 -33.71 -31.71
C PHE A 12 15.49 -32.47 -31.60
N THR A 13 16.10 -32.05 -32.71
CA THR A 13 16.91 -30.82 -32.76
C THR A 13 16.10 -29.56 -32.43
N ILE A 14 14.87 -29.44 -32.92
CA ILE A 14 13.99 -28.29 -32.62
C ILE A 14 13.62 -28.30 -31.13
N LEU A 15 13.31 -29.46 -30.57
CA LEU A 15 12.95 -29.60 -29.15
C LEU A 15 14.12 -29.21 -28.24
N THR A 16 15.34 -29.67 -28.56
CA THR A 16 16.54 -29.30 -27.79
C THR A 16 16.86 -27.81 -27.90
N ALA A 17 16.66 -27.20 -29.07
CA ALA A 17 16.88 -25.77 -29.24
C ALA A 17 15.87 -24.93 -28.43
N LEU A 18 14.58 -25.32 -28.42
CA LEU A 18 13.56 -24.65 -27.61
C LEU A 18 13.87 -24.75 -26.10
N LEU A 19 14.34 -25.91 -25.64
CA LEU A 19 14.68 -26.14 -24.23
C LEU A 19 15.84 -25.24 -23.79
N VAL A 20 16.89 -25.12 -24.61
CA VAL A 20 18.02 -24.22 -24.34
C VAL A 20 17.57 -22.74 -24.34
N LEU A 21 16.69 -22.35 -25.27
CA LEU A 21 16.17 -20.99 -25.35
C LEU A 21 15.32 -20.61 -24.11
N SER A 22 14.57 -21.57 -23.57
CA SER A 22 13.79 -21.36 -22.34
C SER A 22 14.67 -21.21 -21.09
N ALA A 23 15.80 -21.92 -21.01
CA ALA A 23 16.72 -21.83 -19.87
C ALA A 23 17.45 -20.47 -19.81
N THR A 24 17.67 -19.81 -20.96
CA THR A 24 18.34 -18.49 -20.99
C THR A 24 17.47 -17.33 -20.52
N GLN A 25 16.14 -17.47 -20.49
CA GLN A 25 15.24 -16.39 -20.03
C GLN A 25 15.14 -16.29 -18.51
N ILE A 26 15.60 -17.30 -17.76
CA ILE A 26 15.46 -17.34 -16.30
C ILE A 26 16.60 -16.58 -15.61
N THR A 27 17.75 -16.39 -16.26
CA THR A 27 18.93 -15.76 -15.64
C THR A 27 18.91 -14.22 -15.64
N VAL A 28 17.94 -13.58 -16.29
CA VAL A 28 17.90 -12.11 -16.43
C VAL A 28 17.14 -11.41 -15.27
N LEU A 29 16.48 -12.15 -14.38
CA LEU A 29 15.69 -11.57 -13.27
C LEU A 29 16.38 -11.60 -11.89
N ALA A 30 17.66 -12.00 -11.80
CA ALA A 30 18.40 -12.08 -10.53
C ALA A 30 19.44 -10.95 -10.31
N ALA A 31 19.39 -9.88 -11.08
CA ALA A 31 20.33 -8.76 -10.97
C ALA A 31 19.62 -7.39 -10.93
N SER A 32 18.76 -7.17 -9.93
CA SER A 32 18.26 -5.83 -9.59
C SER A 32 17.74 -5.80 -8.15
N ASN A 33 18.67 -5.87 -7.18
CA ASN A 33 18.50 -5.28 -5.84
C ASN A 33 19.78 -5.48 -5.03
N SER A 34 20.76 -4.60 -5.23
CA SER A 34 21.90 -4.48 -4.32
C SER A 34 22.52 -3.09 -4.44
N HIS A 35 21.83 -2.06 -3.94
CA HIS A 35 22.46 -0.79 -3.54
C HIS A 35 21.52 -0.04 -2.61
N ILE A 36 21.79 -0.02 -1.31
CA ILE A 36 22.08 1.20 -0.51
C ILE A 36 22.84 0.74 0.77
N PRO A 37 24.14 1.05 0.94
CA PRO A 37 24.74 1.12 2.26
C PRO A 37 24.39 2.49 2.86
N PHE A 38 23.43 2.51 3.78
CA PHE A 38 23.12 3.72 4.54
C PHE A 38 24.25 3.95 5.54
N LEU A 39 24.89 5.11 5.39
CA LEU A 39 26.02 5.57 6.17
C LEU A 39 25.64 5.69 7.65
N MET A 40 26.41 5.01 8.51
CA MET A 40 26.59 5.42 9.90
C MET A 40 27.15 6.84 9.91
N ARG A 41 26.31 7.83 10.21
CA ARG A 41 26.77 9.15 10.65
C ARG A 41 26.79 9.13 12.17
N SER A 42 28.00 8.97 12.69
CA SER A 42 28.38 9.20 14.08
C SER A 42 27.97 10.62 14.48
N ASN A 43 27.05 10.74 15.43
CA ASN A 43 26.81 12.02 16.10
C ASN A 43 27.91 12.19 17.14
N GLN A 44 28.79 13.14 16.84
CA GLN A 44 29.73 13.76 17.76
C GLN A 44 29.00 14.19 19.04
N GLU A 45 29.55 13.74 20.17
CA GLU A 45 29.53 14.48 21.42
C GLU A 45 29.92 15.94 21.14
N LEU A 46 29.00 16.87 21.40
CA LEU A 46 29.32 18.27 21.56
C LEU A 46 28.90 18.69 22.97
N SER A 47 29.92 18.83 23.79
CA SER A 47 29.87 19.19 25.19
C SER A 47 29.09 20.47 25.43
N THR A 48 28.20 20.40 26.40
CA THR A 48 27.55 21.50 27.13
C THR A 48 28.58 22.50 27.64
N PRO A 49 28.47 23.81 27.32
CA PRO A 49 29.05 24.85 28.14
C PRO A 49 28.04 25.36 29.17
N THR A 50 28.42 25.22 30.44
CA THR A 50 27.86 25.89 31.62
C THR A 50 27.71 27.40 31.39
N PRO A 51 26.57 28.02 31.71
CA PRO A 51 26.49 29.48 31.79
C PRO A 51 27.06 29.96 33.13
N THR A 52 28.13 30.75 33.03
CA THR A 52 28.72 31.54 34.11
C THR A 52 27.74 32.65 34.51
N VAL A 53 27.39 32.65 35.79
CA VAL A 53 26.78 33.78 36.52
C VAL A 53 27.76 34.94 36.49
N ASN A 54 27.38 36.07 35.91
CA ASN A 54 27.90 37.38 36.28
C ASN A 54 26.72 38.36 36.36
N SER A 55 26.45 38.78 37.58
CA SER A 55 25.65 39.91 37.99
C SER A 55 26.42 41.21 37.78
N GLU A 56 25.80 42.17 37.09
CA GLU A 56 26.02 43.63 37.13
C GLU A 56 24.93 44.21 36.20
N GLU A 57 23.75 44.54 36.73
CA GLU A 57 23.35 45.94 37.03
C GLU A 57 23.72 46.88 35.89
N GLU A 58 22.77 47.19 34.99
CA GLU A 58 22.50 48.57 34.54
C GLU A 58 21.03 48.71 34.11
N ASP A 59 20.43 49.78 34.62
CA ASP A 59 19.07 50.26 34.39
C ASP A 59 18.77 50.57 32.93
N ILE A 60 17.79 49.89 32.34
CA ILE A 60 17.00 50.40 31.21
C ILE A 60 15.52 50.13 31.50
N CYS A 61 14.93 50.96 32.36
CA CYS A 61 13.48 51.17 32.42
C CYS A 61 13.17 52.44 31.64
N GLY A 62 12.70 52.27 30.41
CA GLY A 62 12.40 53.41 29.55
C GLY A 62 11.77 53.03 28.24
N LEU A 63 10.70 52.24 28.25
CA LEU A 63 9.68 52.29 27.20
C LEU A 63 8.29 52.11 27.83
N THR A 64 7.42 52.99 27.36
CA THR A 64 6.08 53.33 27.81
C THR A 64 5.08 52.20 27.57
N SER A 65 4.08 52.13 28.45
CA SER A 65 3.00 51.13 28.51
C SER A 65 1.95 51.26 27.39
N GLU A 66 2.30 51.78 26.22
CA GLU A 66 1.35 52.21 25.19
C GLU A 66 1.85 51.81 23.80
N ASP A 67 2.08 50.51 23.56
CA ASP A 67 1.97 49.91 22.22
C ASP A 67 2.02 48.37 22.31
N CYS A 68 0.96 47.77 22.87
CA CYS A 68 0.68 46.36 22.57
C CYS A 68 0.00 46.32 21.19
N GLY A 69 0.80 46.50 20.15
CA GLY A 69 0.39 46.17 18.79
C GLY A 69 0.13 44.67 18.70
N ASP A 70 -1.13 44.30 18.48
CA ASP A 70 -1.58 42.97 18.14
C ASP A 70 -0.70 42.39 17.02
N SER A 71 0.27 41.56 17.41
CA SER A 71 0.96 40.65 16.50
C SER A 71 0.21 39.34 16.47
N SER A 72 -1.06 39.40 16.04
CA SER A 72 -1.71 38.30 15.35
C SER A 72 -1.01 38.16 13.99
N GLY A 73 -0.11 37.19 13.86
CA GLY A 73 0.58 37.03 12.58
C GLY A 73 1.78 36.11 12.54
N SER A 74 1.73 34.98 13.25
CA SER A 74 2.44 33.79 12.79
C SER A 74 1.76 32.54 13.34
N GLU A 75 0.44 32.45 13.14
CA GLU A 75 -0.14 31.15 12.87
C GLU A 75 0.59 30.61 11.65
N SER A 76 1.45 29.61 11.86
CA SER A 76 1.69 28.61 10.85
C SER A 76 0.34 28.29 10.24
N THR A 77 0.16 28.64 8.97
CA THR A 77 -1.02 28.32 8.17
C THR A 77 -1.09 26.80 8.07
N LYS A 78 -1.50 26.15 9.16
CA LYS A 78 -1.95 24.78 9.17
C LYS A 78 -3.24 24.87 8.39
N SER A 79 -3.18 24.55 7.09
CA SER A 79 -4.35 24.46 6.23
C SER A 79 -5.44 23.79 7.04
N GLU A 80 -6.46 24.56 7.39
CA GLU A 80 -7.56 24.11 8.21
C GLU A 80 -8.36 23.17 7.32
N LEU A 81 -8.02 21.89 7.36
CA LEU A 81 -8.67 20.83 6.59
C LEU A 81 -10.18 20.98 6.82
N ASN A 82 -10.93 21.19 5.74
CA ASN A 82 -12.35 21.42 5.85
C ASN A 82 -13.07 20.08 6.00
N PHE A 83 -13.15 19.61 7.25
CA PHE A 83 -13.86 18.39 7.61
C PHE A 83 -15.39 18.55 7.61
N GLY A 84 -15.91 19.70 7.16
CA GLY A 84 -17.34 19.94 7.00
C GLY A 84 -17.93 19.00 5.95
N ALA A 85 -18.97 18.25 6.33
CA ALA A 85 -19.65 17.33 5.44
C ALA A 85 -20.13 18.01 4.15
N ASN A 86 -19.52 17.68 3.02
CA ASN A 86 -19.99 18.09 1.69
C ASN A 86 -20.92 17.00 1.13
N PRO A 87 -22.26 17.17 1.18
CA PRO A 87 -23.20 16.17 0.70
C PRO A 87 -23.13 15.97 -0.83
N PHE A 88 -22.52 16.92 -1.55
CA PHE A 88 -22.39 16.90 -3.01
C PHE A 88 -21.09 16.26 -3.50
N ALA A 89 -20.13 15.96 -2.62
CA ALA A 89 -18.90 15.30 -2.99
C ALA A 89 -19.19 13.94 -3.65
N ASN A 90 -18.54 13.67 -4.78
CA ASN A 90 -18.70 12.41 -5.52
C ASN A 90 -18.10 11.23 -4.73
N VAL A 91 -16.95 11.45 -4.10
CA VAL A 91 -16.22 10.44 -3.34
C VAL A 91 -16.19 10.85 -1.87
N ALA A 92 -16.55 9.91 -0.99
CA ALA A 92 -16.43 10.05 0.45
C ALA A 92 -15.31 9.15 0.96
N ILE A 93 -14.54 9.66 1.90
CA ILE A 93 -13.41 8.98 2.54
C ILE A 93 -13.64 9.03 4.04
N ILE A 94 -13.49 7.90 4.73
CA ILE A 94 -13.52 7.85 6.20
C ILE A 94 -12.09 7.60 6.66
N LEU A 95 -11.56 8.47 7.52
CA LEU A 95 -10.21 8.36 8.09
C LEU A 95 -10.30 8.08 9.58
N PHE A 96 -9.78 6.93 10.00
CA PHE A 96 -9.55 6.64 11.41
C PHE A 96 -8.15 7.09 11.81
N TRP A 97 -8.07 7.85 12.90
CA TRP A 97 -6.81 8.41 13.42
C TRP A 97 -6.85 8.52 14.95
N MET A 98 -5.73 8.87 15.57
CA MET A 98 -5.65 9.18 16.99
C MET A 98 -4.64 10.31 17.24
N GLU A 99 -4.81 11.05 18.32
CA GLU A 99 -3.79 11.99 18.82
C GLU A 99 -2.48 11.25 19.17
N ASP A 100 -1.35 11.97 19.10
CA ASP A 100 -0.01 11.45 19.39
C ASP A 100 0.45 10.26 18.53
N CYS A 101 -0.11 10.11 17.32
CA CYS A 101 0.27 9.11 16.35
C CYS A 101 1.13 9.71 15.21
N ALA A 102 2.43 9.43 15.22
CA ALA A 102 3.37 9.97 14.21
C ALA A 102 2.97 9.68 12.75
N HIS A 103 2.42 8.49 12.48
CA HIS A 103 1.93 8.16 11.14
C HIS A 103 0.65 8.93 10.75
N CYS A 104 -0.19 9.23 11.74
CA CYS A 104 -1.40 9.99 11.57
C CYS A 104 -1.07 11.46 11.29
N GLU A 105 -0.13 12.03 12.04
CA GLU A 105 0.39 13.39 11.81
C GLU A 105 0.93 13.56 10.39
N GLU A 106 1.67 12.57 9.89
CA GLU A 106 2.19 12.63 8.53
C GLU A 106 1.05 12.64 7.50
N VAL A 107 0.06 11.76 7.63
CA VAL A 107 -1.10 11.74 6.72
C VAL A 107 -1.88 13.05 6.80
N LEU A 108 -2.20 13.54 8.00
CA LEU A 108 -2.97 14.76 8.23
C LEU A 108 -2.26 16.01 7.72
N ASN A 109 -0.94 16.11 7.88
CA ASN A 109 -0.20 17.32 7.54
C ASN A 109 0.39 17.31 6.12
N THR A 110 0.41 16.17 5.44
CA THR A 110 1.03 16.06 4.10
C THR A 110 0.10 15.48 3.05
N VAL A 111 -0.52 14.33 3.33
CA VAL A 111 -1.32 13.62 2.34
C VAL A 111 -2.68 14.29 2.14
N LEU A 112 -3.42 14.56 3.21
CA LEU A 112 -4.77 15.12 3.10
C LEU A 112 -4.77 16.53 2.49
N PRO A 113 -3.86 17.45 2.85
CA PRO A 113 -3.83 18.78 2.22
C PRO A 113 -3.59 18.70 0.71
N GLU A 114 -2.77 17.75 0.25
CA GLU A 114 -2.57 17.52 -1.18
C GLU A 114 -3.84 16.98 -1.85
N ILE A 115 -4.58 16.08 -1.18
CA ILE A 115 -5.87 15.59 -1.69
C ILE A 115 -6.90 16.72 -1.78
N GLU A 116 -7.05 17.54 -0.74
CA GLU A 116 -7.96 18.69 -0.77
C GLU A 116 -7.61 19.64 -1.90
N PHE A 117 -6.31 19.96 -2.07
CA PHE A 117 -5.86 20.84 -3.14
C PHE A 117 -6.11 20.27 -4.55
N GLN A 118 -5.88 18.97 -4.76
CA GLN A 118 -6.03 18.34 -6.08
C GLN A 118 -7.49 18.09 -6.48
N TYR A 119 -8.34 17.72 -5.51
CA TYR A 119 -9.67 17.20 -5.79
C TYR A 119 -10.81 18.16 -5.46
N ASP A 120 -10.55 19.15 -4.58
CA ASP A 120 -11.48 20.20 -4.19
C ASP A 120 -12.83 19.59 -3.72
N ASP A 121 -13.97 20.22 -4.06
CA ASP A 121 -15.31 19.81 -3.64
C ASP A 121 -15.76 18.40 -4.12
N ARG A 122 -14.98 17.72 -4.95
CA ARG A 122 -15.32 16.38 -5.47
C ARG A 122 -15.07 15.28 -4.46
N VAL A 123 -14.19 15.53 -3.49
CA VAL A 123 -13.80 14.56 -2.45
C VAL A 123 -14.10 15.15 -1.09
N PHE A 124 -14.76 14.35 -0.25
CA PHE A 124 -15.01 14.68 1.15
C PHE A 124 -14.31 13.67 2.06
N ILE A 125 -13.59 14.18 3.08
CA ILE A 125 -12.86 13.37 4.05
C ILE A 125 -13.49 13.57 5.43
N PHE A 126 -13.98 12.47 6.02
CA PHE A 126 -14.57 12.44 7.34
C PHE A 126 -13.63 11.77 8.35
N PRO A 127 -12.99 12.53 9.25
CA PRO A 127 -12.12 11.98 10.27
C PRO A 127 -12.94 11.42 11.45
N ILE A 128 -12.54 10.25 11.94
CA ILE A 128 -13.02 9.63 13.17
C ILE A 128 -11.81 9.45 14.07
N GLU A 129 -11.84 10.10 15.23
CA GLU A 129 -10.77 10.00 16.22
C GLU A 129 -11.03 8.83 17.17
N LEU A 130 -10.00 8.03 17.41
CA LEU A 130 -10.00 6.94 18.38
C LEU A 130 -9.48 7.43 19.74
N ALA A 131 -10.28 8.24 20.43
CA ALA A 131 -9.86 8.93 21.66
C ALA A 131 -9.89 8.04 22.92
N ASP A 132 -10.71 6.98 22.94
CA ASP A 132 -10.92 6.13 24.10
C ASP A 132 -10.80 4.64 23.77
N ILE A 133 -10.59 3.82 24.81
CA ILE A 133 -10.35 2.38 24.68
C ILE A 133 -11.55 1.64 24.07
N GLU A 134 -12.78 2.06 24.38
CA GLU A 134 -13.98 1.43 23.85
C GLU A 134 -14.07 1.66 22.33
N THR A 135 -13.83 2.88 21.88
CA THR A 135 -13.78 3.23 20.46
C THR A 135 -12.64 2.49 19.74
N VAL A 136 -11.49 2.31 20.38
CA VAL A 136 -10.38 1.50 19.86
C VAL A 136 -10.76 0.02 19.71
N ASP A 137 -11.41 -0.59 20.70
CA ASP A 137 -11.85 -1.99 20.64
C ASP A 137 -12.89 -2.20 19.52
N ILE A 138 -13.80 -1.25 19.35
CA ILE A 138 -14.77 -1.23 18.25
C ILE A 138 -14.07 -1.12 16.89
N PHE A 139 -13.06 -0.25 16.79
CA PHE A 139 -12.23 -0.11 15.59
C PHE A 139 -11.54 -1.42 15.20
N TYR A 140 -10.93 -2.13 16.15
CA TYR A 140 -10.29 -3.42 15.88
C TYR A 140 -11.27 -4.46 15.34
N GLN A 141 -12.47 -4.54 15.92
CA GLN A 141 -13.52 -5.47 15.48
C GLN A 141 -13.99 -5.15 14.05
N MET A 142 -14.22 -3.86 13.76
CA MET A 142 -14.59 -3.40 12.43
C MET A 142 -13.50 -3.73 11.41
N ALA A 143 -12.24 -3.39 11.69
CA ALA A 143 -11.12 -3.63 10.76
C ALA A 143 -10.92 -5.13 10.46
N GLU A 144 -11.01 -5.99 11.49
CA GLU A 144 -10.96 -7.44 11.30
C GLU A 144 -12.13 -7.94 10.43
N ARG A 145 -13.35 -7.46 10.68
CA ARG A 145 -14.54 -7.80 9.88
C ARG A 145 -14.40 -7.38 8.41
N LEU A 146 -13.75 -6.24 8.16
CA LEU A 146 -13.44 -5.77 6.80
C LEU A 146 -12.25 -6.49 6.15
N GLY A 147 -11.63 -7.46 6.85
CA GLY A 147 -10.59 -8.32 6.31
C GLY A 147 -9.17 -7.80 6.47
N VAL A 148 -8.95 -6.78 7.31
CA VAL A 148 -7.61 -6.30 7.62
C VAL A 148 -6.89 -7.35 8.48
N PRO A 149 -5.70 -7.85 8.09
CA PRO A 149 -4.95 -8.79 8.90
C PRO A 149 -4.64 -8.22 10.28
N LYS A 150 -4.78 -9.01 11.36
CA LYS A 150 -4.61 -8.52 12.74
C LYS A 150 -3.27 -7.81 13.00
N ASN A 151 -2.19 -8.25 12.33
CA ASN A 151 -0.86 -7.65 12.45
C ASN A 151 -0.70 -6.33 11.68
N ASN A 152 -1.73 -5.92 10.92
CA ASN A 152 -1.77 -4.72 10.11
C ASN A 152 -2.92 -3.78 10.52
N ILE A 153 -3.70 -4.11 11.57
CA ILE A 153 -4.73 -3.22 12.08
C ILE A 153 -4.05 -2.15 12.95
N GLY A 154 -4.24 -0.89 12.56
CA GLY A 154 -3.73 0.27 13.27
C GLY A 154 -4.12 1.55 12.53
N VAL A 155 -3.84 2.69 13.14
CA VAL A 155 -4.06 4.00 12.55
C VAL A 155 -2.77 4.56 11.92
N PRO A 156 -2.87 5.42 10.89
CA PRO A 156 -4.09 5.81 10.21
C PRO A 156 -4.64 4.68 9.32
N LEU A 157 -5.97 4.60 9.25
CA LEU A 157 -6.68 3.66 8.37
C LEU A 157 -7.76 4.43 7.60
N VAL A 158 -7.81 4.22 6.29
CA VAL A 158 -8.75 4.90 5.40
C VAL A 158 -9.71 3.89 4.79
N ILE A 159 -10.99 4.24 4.76
CA ILE A 159 -12.01 3.55 3.98
C ILE A 159 -12.42 4.46 2.83
N ILE A 160 -12.30 3.96 1.60
CA ILE A 160 -12.71 4.65 0.37
C ILE A 160 -13.36 3.65 -0.58
N GLY A 161 -14.62 3.91 -0.92
CA GLY A 161 -15.39 3.00 -1.75
C GLY A 161 -15.46 1.59 -1.16
N SER A 162 -14.94 0.60 -1.90
CA SER A 162 -14.82 -0.79 -1.47
C SER A 162 -13.47 -1.14 -0.84
N GLN A 163 -12.57 -0.17 -0.66
CA GLN A 163 -11.22 -0.42 -0.14
C GLN A 163 -11.05 -0.01 1.31
N VAL A 164 -10.15 -0.72 1.96
CA VAL A 164 -9.55 -0.36 3.24
C VAL A 164 -8.05 -0.22 3.02
N LEU A 165 -7.52 0.98 3.26
CA LEU A 165 -6.11 1.31 3.08
C LEU A 165 -5.46 1.49 4.45
N THR A 166 -4.31 0.85 4.64
CA THR A 166 -3.49 0.98 5.86
C THR A 166 -2.36 1.98 5.63
N CYS A 167 -1.78 2.53 6.71
CA CYS A 167 -0.66 3.49 6.74
C CYS A 167 0.16 3.65 5.43
N ASN A 168 0.89 2.61 5.00
CA ASN A 168 1.76 2.70 3.82
C ASN A 168 0.98 2.85 2.51
N GLN A 169 -0.20 2.23 2.39
CA GLN A 169 -1.06 2.29 1.22
C GLN A 169 -1.75 3.64 1.09
N ILE A 170 -2.00 4.34 2.19
CA ILE A 170 -2.65 5.67 2.16
C ILE A 170 -1.80 6.65 1.33
N LYS A 171 -0.49 6.65 1.49
CA LYS A 171 0.40 7.56 0.76
C LYS A 171 0.52 7.21 -0.72
N THR A 172 0.50 5.94 -1.07
CA THR A 172 0.78 5.47 -2.43
C THR A 172 -0.47 5.29 -3.28
N ASP A 173 -1.57 4.86 -2.65
CA ASP A 173 -2.73 4.33 -3.37
C ASP A 173 -3.97 5.24 -3.24
N LEU A 174 -4.02 6.16 -2.27
CA LEU A 174 -5.24 6.95 -2.00
C LEU A 174 -5.69 7.77 -3.22
N SER A 175 -4.77 8.52 -3.84
CA SER A 175 -5.08 9.30 -5.05
C SER A 175 -5.50 8.42 -6.23
N VAL A 176 -4.88 7.25 -6.37
CA VAL A 176 -5.25 6.26 -7.40
C VAL A 176 -6.70 5.78 -7.21
N TRP A 177 -7.11 5.51 -5.97
CA TRP A 177 -8.49 5.12 -5.67
C TRP A 177 -9.48 6.25 -5.88
N ILE A 178 -9.12 7.48 -5.50
CA ILE A 178 -9.96 8.65 -5.75
C ILE A 178 -10.21 8.80 -7.25
N ASP A 179 -9.16 8.79 -8.06
CA ASP A 179 -9.26 8.88 -9.52
C ASP A 179 -10.15 7.78 -10.11
N THR A 180 -10.02 6.57 -9.58
CA THR A 180 -10.80 5.40 -10.01
C THR A 180 -12.28 5.60 -9.72
N TYR A 181 -12.64 5.96 -8.48
CA TYR A 181 -14.04 6.14 -8.09
C TYR A 181 -14.68 7.38 -8.72
N LEU A 182 -13.90 8.44 -8.97
CA LEU A 182 -14.38 9.60 -9.74
C LEU A 182 -14.71 9.24 -11.18
N LYS A 183 -13.89 8.40 -11.84
CA LYS A 183 -14.15 7.92 -13.21
C LYS A 183 -15.38 7.00 -13.29
N GLU A 184 -15.54 6.14 -12.29
CA GLU A 184 -16.68 5.22 -12.19
C GLU A 184 -17.97 5.92 -11.74
N ASN A 185 -17.88 7.17 -11.29
CA ASN A 185 -18.98 7.93 -10.70
C ASN A 185 -19.71 7.14 -9.59
N THR A 186 -18.92 6.41 -8.79
CA THR A 186 -19.43 5.61 -7.67
C THR A 186 -19.30 6.40 -6.38
N SER A 187 -20.41 6.60 -5.69
CA SER A 187 -20.47 7.27 -4.39
C SER A 187 -20.58 6.31 -3.21
N SER A 188 -20.74 5.01 -3.46
CA SER A 188 -20.94 4.00 -2.44
C SER A 188 -19.69 3.73 -1.61
N ILE A 189 -19.86 3.48 -0.31
CA ILE A 189 -18.75 3.19 0.63
C ILE A 189 -19.05 1.98 1.51
N LEU A 190 -18.03 1.26 1.98
CA LEU A 190 -18.21 0.10 2.85
C LEU A 190 -19.01 0.46 4.10
N ALA A 191 -19.98 -0.38 4.42
CA ALA A 191 -20.75 -0.26 5.65
C ALA A 191 -19.88 -0.53 6.89
N ILE A 192 -19.90 0.45 7.80
CA ILE A 192 -19.29 0.39 9.12
C ILE A 192 -20.37 0.63 10.20
N PRO A 193 -21.30 -0.34 10.39
CA PRO A 193 -22.36 -0.20 11.37
C PRO A 193 -21.87 0.08 12.79
N GLU A 194 -20.62 -0.31 13.10
CA GLU A 194 -19.95 -0.03 14.37
C GLU A 194 -19.79 1.46 14.69
N PHE A 195 -19.76 2.31 13.66
CA PHE A 195 -19.58 3.76 13.78
C PHE A 195 -20.78 4.53 13.21
N ALA A 196 -21.93 3.88 13.00
CA ALA A 196 -23.08 4.50 12.33
C ALA A 196 -23.51 5.82 12.98
N ASP A 197 -23.51 5.88 14.32
CA ASP A 197 -23.95 7.05 15.08
C ASP A 197 -22.98 8.24 14.98
N GLN A 198 -21.72 8.00 14.58
CA GLN A 198 -20.72 9.03 14.40
C GLN A 198 -20.67 9.57 12.97
N LEU A 199 -21.24 8.83 12.01
CA LEU A 199 -21.20 9.22 10.60
C LEU A 199 -22.26 10.27 10.27
N PRO A 200 -21.98 11.23 9.39
CA PRO A 200 -23.00 12.12 8.87
C PRO A 200 -23.96 11.36 7.94
N GLU A 201 -25.21 11.85 7.84
CA GLU A 201 -26.26 11.25 6.99
C GLU A 201 -25.83 11.09 5.52
N SER A 202 -25.02 12.02 5.03
CA SER A 202 -24.46 11.98 3.67
C SER A 202 -23.57 10.77 3.41
N ILE A 203 -22.89 10.24 4.44
CA ILE A 203 -22.10 8.99 4.35
C ILE A 203 -22.97 7.79 4.65
N GLN A 204 -23.82 7.83 5.68
CA GLN A 204 -24.70 6.72 6.05
C GLN A 204 -25.56 6.23 4.87
N SER A 205 -26.15 7.18 4.12
CA SER A 205 -26.96 6.89 2.93
C SER A 205 -26.21 6.24 1.76
N ARG A 206 -24.87 6.28 1.78
CA ARG A 206 -23.99 5.70 0.75
C ARG A 206 -23.45 4.33 1.14
N GLN A 207 -23.70 3.86 2.36
CA GLN A 207 -23.13 2.62 2.88
C GLN A 207 -23.70 1.38 2.21
N ILE A 208 -22.82 0.49 1.76
CA ILE A 208 -23.17 -0.81 1.18
C ILE A 208 -22.45 -1.93 1.93
N ASN A 209 -23.13 -3.06 2.14
CA ASN A 209 -22.52 -4.23 2.74
C ASN A 209 -21.37 -4.75 1.84
N PRO A 210 -20.22 -5.17 2.39
CA PRO A 210 -19.10 -5.74 1.62
C PRO A 210 -19.51 -6.81 0.59
N LYS A 211 -20.51 -7.64 0.91
CA LYS A 211 -21.00 -8.71 0.01
C LYS A 211 -21.75 -8.20 -1.22
N ASN A 212 -22.25 -6.98 -1.17
CA ASN A 212 -23.09 -6.37 -2.21
C ASN A 212 -22.30 -5.41 -3.10
N PHE A 213 -20.99 -5.23 -2.87
CA PHE A 213 -20.17 -4.45 -3.79
C PHE A 213 -20.10 -5.14 -5.16
N PRO A 214 -20.32 -4.39 -6.26
CA PRO A 214 -20.04 -4.90 -7.59
C PRO A 214 -18.59 -5.41 -7.63
N LYS A 215 -18.40 -6.68 -7.99
CA LYS A 215 -17.07 -7.35 -8.00
C LYS A 215 -16.08 -6.77 -9.02
N GLU A 216 -16.40 -5.64 -9.64
CA GLU A 216 -15.72 -5.17 -10.84
C GLU A 216 -14.38 -4.48 -10.53
N ASN A 217 -14.21 -3.87 -9.35
CA ASN A 217 -13.02 -3.05 -9.03
C ASN A 217 -12.37 -3.36 -7.67
N GLN A 218 -12.28 -4.63 -7.30
CA GLN A 218 -11.37 -5.02 -6.22
C GLN A 218 -9.93 -5.01 -6.76
N PRO A 219 -8.99 -4.21 -6.21
CA PRO A 219 -7.59 -4.48 -6.36
C PRO A 219 -7.36 -5.85 -5.77
N VAL A 220 -6.54 -6.61 -6.47
CA VAL A 220 -6.10 -7.94 -6.09
C VAL A 220 -5.44 -7.84 -4.71
N SER A 221 -6.24 -7.99 -3.65
CA SER A 221 -5.74 -8.38 -2.34
C SER A 221 -5.19 -9.79 -2.51
N GLN A 222 -3.87 -9.83 -2.66
CA GLN A 222 -2.98 -10.98 -2.50
C GLN A 222 -3.59 -12.28 -3.01
N THR A 223 -3.44 -12.56 -4.31
CA THR A 223 -3.68 -13.89 -4.86
C THR A 223 -2.91 -14.92 -4.02
N PRO A 224 -3.55 -15.88 -3.33
CA PRO A 224 -2.86 -17.03 -2.74
C PRO A 224 -2.56 -18.06 -3.85
N GLY A 225 -2.07 -17.59 -5.01
CA GLY A 225 -1.99 -18.36 -6.25
C GLY A 225 -0.59 -18.62 -6.78
N ILE A 226 0.46 -18.05 -6.17
CA ILE A 226 1.85 -18.22 -6.65
C ILE A 226 2.54 -19.43 -5.99
N ARG A 227 2.08 -19.88 -4.81
CA ARG A 227 2.70 -21.04 -4.13
C ARG A 227 2.35 -22.40 -4.76
N THR A 228 1.30 -22.50 -5.57
CA THR A 228 0.95 -23.74 -6.28
C THR A 228 1.71 -23.93 -7.60
N LEU A 229 2.23 -22.86 -8.21
CA LEU A 229 2.98 -22.97 -9.47
C LEU A 229 4.42 -23.49 -9.26
N THR A 230 5.04 -23.19 -8.11
CA THR A 230 6.39 -23.66 -7.78
C THR A 230 6.44 -25.17 -7.52
N LEU A 231 5.36 -25.76 -7.00
CA LEU A 231 5.26 -27.20 -6.74
C LEU A 231 5.02 -28.02 -8.03
N LEU A 232 4.28 -27.48 -9.00
CA LEU A 232 4.07 -28.14 -10.30
C LEU A 232 5.35 -28.18 -11.15
N LEU A 233 6.18 -27.13 -11.09
CA LEU A 233 7.47 -27.10 -11.79
C LEU A 233 8.53 -28.01 -11.13
N ALA A 234 8.50 -28.18 -9.80
CA ALA A 234 9.46 -29.05 -9.10
C ALA A 234 9.25 -30.55 -9.40
N ILE A 235 8.00 -30.99 -9.66
CA ILE A 235 7.68 -32.39 -9.91
C ILE A 235 7.66 -32.73 -11.42
N GLY A 236 7.29 -31.78 -12.29
CA GLY A 236 7.15 -32.04 -13.73
C GLY A 236 8.47 -32.24 -14.48
N ILE A 237 9.52 -31.50 -14.12
CA ILE A 237 10.83 -31.53 -14.80
C ILE A 237 11.57 -32.86 -14.64
N PRO A 238 11.70 -33.47 -13.44
CA PRO A 238 12.41 -34.75 -13.30
C PRO A 238 11.70 -35.92 -14.01
N VAL A 239 10.36 -35.96 -14.00
CA VAL A 239 9.59 -37.03 -14.67
C VAL A 239 9.77 -36.97 -16.18
N LEU A 240 9.73 -35.77 -16.78
CA LEU A 240 9.96 -35.59 -18.21
C LEU A 240 11.40 -35.96 -18.62
N GLY A 241 12.38 -35.63 -17.77
CA GLY A 241 13.78 -36.02 -17.98
C GLY A 241 13.99 -37.53 -18.02
N VAL A 242 13.42 -38.27 -17.05
CA VAL A 242 13.52 -39.74 -17.01
C VAL A 242 12.87 -40.37 -18.25
N LEU A 243 11.72 -39.85 -18.68
CA LEU A 243 10.99 -40.38 -19.84
C LEU A 243 11.78 -40.17 -21.14
N LEU A 244 12.43 -39.02 -21.32
CA LEU A 244 13.31 -38.76 -22.47
C LEU A 244 14.54 -39.66 -22.49
N ILE A 245 15.17 -39.91 -21.33
CA ILE A 245 16.32 -40.81 -21.22
C ILE A 245 15.92 -42.24 -21.59
N LEU A 246 14.75 -42.71 -21.14
CA LEU A 246 14.24 -44.04 -21.46
C LEU A 246 13.99 -44.20 -22.97
N VAL A 247 13.35 -43.20 -23.59
CA VAL A 247 13.12 -43.19 -25.05
C VAL A 247 14.45 -43.18 -25.81
N TYR A 248 15.43 -42.40 -25.37
CA TYR A 248 16.76 -42.36 -25.98
C TYR A 248 17.48 -43.70 -25.89
N PHE A 249 17.41 -44.39 -24.74
CA PHE A 249 17.99 -45.73 -24.57
C PHE A 249 17.32 -46.79 -25.44
N LEU A 250 15.99 -46.76 -25.54
CA LEU A 250 15.24 -47.67 -26.42
C LEU A 250 15.61 -47.44 -27.89
N PHE A 251 15.81 -46.18 -28.28
CA PHE A 251 16.24 -45.82 -29.63
C PHE A 251 17.64 -46.36 -29.93
N LEU A 252 18.61 -46.16 -29.03
CA LEU A 252 19.98 -46.71 -29.15
C LEU A 252 19.99 -48.24 -29.25
N ARG A 253 19.16 -48.92 -28.45
CA ARG A 253 19.06 -50.38 -28.49
C ARG A 253 18.52 -50.87 -29.83
N SER A 254 17.51 -50.17 -30.38
CA SER A 254 16.95 -50.50 -31.70
C SER A 254 17.96 -50.32 -32.84
N ALA A 255 18.89 -49.37 -32.71
CA ALA A 255 19.94 -49.14 -33.70
C ALA A 255 21.02 -50.25 -33.69
N ARG A 256 21.38 -50.78 -32.51
CA ARG A 256 22.35 -51.88 -32.39
C ARG A 256 21.85 -53.23 -32.92
N ILE A 257 20.55 -53.48 -32.87
CA ILE A 257 19.96 -54.76 -33.36
C ILE A 257 19.93 -54.82 -34.90
N LYS A 258 20.16 -53.71 -35.59
CA LYS A 258 20.15 -53.63 -37.06
C LYS A 258 21.54 -53.70 -37.71
N GLN A 259 22.60 -53.92 -36.93
CA GLN A 259 23.94 -54.29 -37.42
C GLN A 259 24.17 -55.77 -37.15
#